data_AF-A0A9D9GF49-F1
#
_entry.id   AF-A0A9D9GF49-F1
#
_cell.length_a   1.000
_cell.length_b   1.000
_cell.length_c   1.000
_cell.angle_alpha   90.00
_cell.angle_beta   90.00
_cell.angle_gamma   90.00
#
_symmetry.space_group_name_H-M   'P 1'
#
loop_
_entity.id
_entity.type
_entity.pdbx_description
1 polymer ?
#
loop_
_entity_poly.entity_id
_entity_poly.type
_entity_poly.pdbx_seq_one_letter_code
_entity_poly.pdbx_strand_id
1 'polypeptide(L)'
;MNKKISTAHLASFSPEMKIFELVESSPSLLSIFSRLNIRLPFGDISISEMCEREGHSVELFMMLASMHADTAFRPSKEHLKPEMLGEIIEYLRASHRYYAEHMLPHTAAHLEKILQHCDTLSQSVLRRFYDDYTRYIIDHFNEEERNIFSIIDGCAEGDARECNCNLFDMPHADIDDRSNDIASLIFKNLPEEAPTSLRCTMLEHIYALRDDLRRHSNVEMYLLRPLIEIYSNTTR
;
A
#
# COMPACT_ATOMS: atom_id res chain seq x y z
N MET A 1 18.51 10.91 -36.38
CA MET A 1 18.92 11.05 -34.97
C MET A 1 17.97 10.22 -34.12
N ASN A 2 18.31 8.95 -33.86
CA ASN A 2 17.55 8.08 -32.97
C ASN A 2 17.94 8.40 -31.53
N LYS A 3 17.07 9.11 -30.80
CA LYS A 3 17.16 9.13 -29.34
C LYS A 3 16.73 7.74 -28.85
N LYS A 4 17.71 6.93 -28.45
CA LYS A 4 17.48 5.80 -27.54
C LYS A 4 16.74 6.37 -26.33
N ILE A 5 15.47 6.03 -26.20
CA ILE A 5 14.74 6.20 -24.95
C ILE A 5 15.48 5.33 -23.94
N SER A 6 16.09 6.01 -22.98
CA SER A 6 16.79 5.39 -21.86
C SER A 6 15.78 4.52 -21.12
N THR A 7 15.90 3.21 -21.27
CA THR A 7 15.31 2.24 -20.34
C THR A 7 15.88 2.53 -18.97
N ALA A 8 15.10 3.21 -18.14
CA ALA A 8 15.42 3.39 -16.73
C ALA A 8 15.70 2.02 -16.12
N HIS A 9 16.78 1.94 -15.35
CA HIS A 9 17.20 0.74 -14.64
C HIS A 9 16.01 0.17 -13.88
N LEU A 10 15.53 -1.03 -14.27
CA LEU A 10 14.83 -1.87 -13.30
C LEU A 10 15.81 -2.06 -12.15
N ALA A 11 15.42 -1.65 -10.94
CA ALA A 11 16.14 -2.08 -9.75
C ALA A 11 15.95 -3.60 -9.67
N SER A 12 16.88 -4.34 -10.26
CA SER A 12 16.90 -5.79 -10.17
C SER A 12 17.44 -6.13 -8.79
N PHE A 13 16.56 -6.19 -7.80
CA PHE A 13 16.89 -6.74 -6.50
C PHE A 13 17.33 -8.20 -6.67
N SER A 14 18.22 -8.67 -5.79
CA SER A 14 18.63 -10.08 -5.75
C SER A 14 18.56 -10.61 -4.32
N PRO A 15 18.38 -11.92 -4.14
CA PRO A 15 18.34 -12.54 -2.80
C PRO A 15 19.56 -12.21 -1.93
N GLU A 16 20.73 -11.99 -2.55
CA GLU A 16 22.00 -11.72 -1.88
C GLU A 16 22.20 -10.23 -1.53
N MET A 17 21.40 -9.33 -2.11
CA MET A 17 21.46 -7.89 -1.85
C MET A 17 21.26 -7.64 -0.36
N LYS A 18 22.10 -6.76 0.22
CA LYS A 18 22.00 -6.44 1.64
C LYS A 18 20.81 -5.53 1.90
N ILE A 19 20.17 -5.71 3.06
CA ILE A 19 18.99 -4.93 3.42
C ILE A 19 19.31 -3.43 3.50
N PHE A 20 20.52 -3.04 3.95
CA PHE A 20 20.94 -1.64 3.91
C PHE A 20 21.00 -1.09 2.47
N GLU A 21 21.54 -1.86 1.51
CA GLU A 21 21.62 -1.45 0.10
C GLU A 21 20.23 -1.32 -0.52
N LEU A 22 19.33 -2.24 -0.16
CA LEU A 22 17.94 -2.23 -0.58
C LEU A 22 17.23 -0.94 -0.11
N VAL A 23 17.36 -0.60 1.17
CA VAL A 23 16.74 0.61 1.75
C VAL A 23 17.36 1.89 1.20
N GLU A 24 18.69 1.95 1.05
CA GLU A 24 19.37 3.08 0.42
C GLU A 24 18.92 3.30 -1.03
N SER A 25 18.67 2.21 -1.77
CA SER A 25 18.18 2.29 -3.15
C SER A 25 16.72 2.74 -3.25
N SER A 26 15.90 2.42 -2.25
CA SER A 26 14.48 2.76 -2.21
C SER A 26 13.98 2.92 -0.78
N PRO A 27 14.05 4.14 -0.20
CA PRO A 27 13.60 4.39 1.17
C PRO A 27 12.11 4.13 1.40
N SER A 28 11.29 4.12 0.34
CA SER A 28 9.86 3.74 0.42
C SER A 28 9.65 2.29 0.87
N LEU A 29 10.66 1.42 0.79
CA LEU A 29 10.57 0.04 1.27
C LEU A 29 10.48 -0.08 2.79
N LEU A 30 10.80 0.99 3.52
CA LEU A 30 10.64 1.03 4.99
C LEU A 30 9.22 0.68 5.43
N SER A 31 8.20 1.04 4.65
CA SER A 31 6.81 0.72 4.98
C SER A 31 6.51 -0.79 4.87
N ILE A 32 7.17 -1.52 3.96
CA ILE A 32 7.00 -2.97 3.79
C ILE A 32 7.48 -3.71 5.04
N PHE A 33 8.66 -3.36 5.58
CA PHE A 33 9.20 -4.03 6.77
C PHE A 33 8.29 -3.87 7.98
N SER A 34 7.69 -2.70 8.15
CA SER A 34 6.71 -2.46 9.21
C SER A 34 5.46 -3.33 9.05
N ARG A 35 4.99 -3.56 7.82
CA ARG A 35 3.77 -4.35 7.52
C ARG A 35 4.00 -5.83 7.68
N LEU A 36 5.15 -6.34 7.24
CA LEU A 36 5.52 -7.73 7.41
C LEU A 36 5.94 -8.07 8.86
N ASN A 37 5.93 -7.09 9.78
CA ASN A 37 6.41 -7.24 11.17
C ASN A 37 7.83 -7.85 11.21
N ILE A 38 8.68 -7.45 10.26
CA ILE A 38 10.06 -7.92 10.18
C ILE A 38 10.84 -7.29 11.32
N ARG A 39 11.25 -8.11 12.30
CA ARG A 39 11.94 -7.67 13.52
C ARG A 39 13.42 -7.96 13.44
N LEU A 40 14.16 -7.18 12.66
CA LEU A 40 15.60 -7.43 12.49
C LEU A 40 16.41 -6.13 12.55
N PRO A 41 17.65 -6.17 13.06
CA PRO A 41 18.59 -5.10 12.76
C PRO A 41 18.85 -5.11 11.26
N PHE A 42 18.51 -4.01 10.57
CA PHE A 42 18.77 -3.73 9.14
C PHE A 42 20.29 -3.60 8.81
N GLY A 43 21.13 -4.43 9.43
CA GLY A 43 22.57 -4.45 9.20
C GLY A 43 22.93 -5.17 7.89
N ASP A 44 24.02 -5.93 7.93
CA ASP A 44 24.57 -6.61 6.74
C ASP A 44 23.91 -7.97 6.41
N ILE A 45 22.64 -8.19 6.74
CA ILE A 45 21.93 -9.41 6.30
C ILE A 45 21.40 -9.23 4.87
N SER A 46 21.33 -10.32 4.11
CA SER A 46 20.72 -10.32 2.78
C SER A 46 19.20 -10.45 2.82
N ILE A 47 18.54 -10.18 1.70
CA ILE A 47 17.10 -10.43 1.51
C ILE A 47 16.76 -11.89 1.81
N SER A 48 17.56 -12.85 1.31
CA SER A 48 17.33 -14.27 1.55
C SER A 48 17.41 -14.65 3.03
N GLU A 49 18.45 -14.18 3.74
CA GLU A 49 18.64 -14.45 5.17
C GLU A 49 17.50 -13.86 6.01
N MET A 50 17.02 -12.66 5.63
CA MET A 50 15.90 -12.02 6.29
C MET A 50 14.60 -12.81 6.08
N CYS A 51 14.29 -13.19 4.84
CA CYS A 51 13.09 -13.96 4.52
C CYS A 51 13.10 -15.33 5.21
N GLU A 52 14.23 -16.02 5.24
CA GLU A 52 14.36 -17.32 5.92
C GLU A 52 14.08 -17.20 7.44
N ARG A 53 14.60 -16.15 8.09
CA ARG A 53 14.41 -15.93 9.53
C ARG A 53 12.98 -15.61 9.92
N GLU A 54 12.31 -14.78 9.12
CA GLU A 54 10.96 -14.30 9.41
C GLU A 54 9.88 -15.22 8.82
N GLY A 55 10.27 -16.22 8.02
CA GLY A 55 9.36 -17.19 7.41
C GLY A 55 8.63 -16.66 6.18
N HIS A 56 9.25 -15.73 5.45
CA HIS A 56 8.71 -15.13 4.23
C HIS A 56 9.25 -15.78 2.96
N SER A 57 8.45 -15.75 1.89
CA SER A 57 8.94 -16.14 0.56
C SER A 57 9.86 -15.06 -0.02
N VAL A 58 11.10 -15.43 -0.34
CA VAL A 58 12.07 -14.53 -1.01
C VAL A 58 11.49 -13.98 -2.32
N GLU A 59 10.84 -14.85 -3.09
CA GLU A 59 10.24 -14.51 -4.38
C GLU A 59 9.12 -13.47 -4.22
N LEU A 60 8.23 -13.67 -3.24
CA LEU A 60 7.15 -12.73 -2.96
C LEU A 60 7.67 -11.40 -2.43
N PHE A 61 8.63 -11.43 -1.49
CA PHE A 61 9.25 -10.21 -0.97
C PHE A 61 9.87 -9.38 -2.10
N MET A 62 10.61 -10.03 -3.01
CA MET A 62 11.21 -9.34 -4.16
C MET A 62 10.16 -8.73 -5.10
N MET A 63 9.02 -9.41 -5.31
CA MET A 63 7.92 -8.84 -6.07
C MET A 63 7.34 -7.59 -5.38
N LEU A 64 7.03 -7.67 -4.09
CA LEU A 64 6.51 -6.56 -3.29
C LEU A 64 7.48 -5.38 -3.29
N ALA A 65 8.78 -5.64 -3.07
CA ALA A 65 9.82 -4.62 -3.09
C ALA A 65 9.92 -3.95 -4.47
N SER A 66 9.91 -4.73 -5.55
CA SER A 66 9.97 -4.20 -6.91
C SER A 66 8.76 -3.32 -7.23
N MET A 67 7.56 -3.71 -6.80
CA MET A 67 6.33 -2.92 -6.99
C MET A 67 6.34 -1.60 -6.19
N HIS A 68 7.01 -1.56 -5.04
CA HIS A 68 7.13 -0.33 -4.24
C HIS A 68 8.21 0.61 -4.77
N ALA A 69 9.31 0.04 -5.27
CA ALA A 69 10.41 0.79 -5.87
C ALA A 69 10.02 1.37 -7.23
N ASP A 70 9.24 0.63 -8.04
CA ASP A 70 8.74 1.06 -9.34
C ASP A 70 7.24 0.75 -9.50
N THR A 71 6.42 1.80 -9.44
CA THR A 71 4.97 1.69 -9.64
C THR A 71 4.55 1.21 -11.04
N ALA A 72 5.47 1.18 -12.02
CA ALA A 72 5.25 0.62 -13.35
C ALA A 72 5.62 -0.88 -13.44
N PHE A 73 6.32 -1.43 -12.45
CA PHE A 73 6.69 -2.84 -12.41
C PHE A 73 5.44 -3.72 -12.30
N ARG A 74 5.40 -4.81 -13.07
CA ARG A 74 4.30 -5.79 -13.07
C ARG A 74 4.90 -7.20 -12.97
N PRO A 75 4.55 -7.98 -11.92
CA PRO A 75 4.97 -9.37 -11.83
C PRO A 75 4.50 -10.19 -13.04
N SER A 76 5.35 -11.08 -13.55
CA SER A 76 4.93 -12.06 -14.56
C SER A 76 3.99 -13.08 -13.94
N LYS A 77 2.89 -13.42 -14.63
CA LYS A 77 1.95 -14.46 -14.19
C LYS A 77 2.62 -15.83 -13.97
N GLU A 78 3.74 -16.11 -14.64
CA GLU A 78 4.49 -17.36 -14.50
C GLU A 78 5.16 -17.51 -13.12
N HIS A 79 5.43 -16.41 -12.43
CA HIS A 79 6.00 -16.41 -11.07
C HIS A 79 4.93 -16.41 -9.98
N LEU A 80 3.65 -16.34 -10.36
CA LEU A 80 2.54 -16.31 -9.41
C LEU A 80 2.13 -17.75 -9.08
N LYS A 81 2.26 -18.12 -7.80
CA LYS A 81 1.94 -19.46 -7.32
C LYS A 81 0.81 -19.41 -6.28
N PRO A 82 -0.19 -20.31 -6.33
CA PRO A 82 -1.33 -20.33 -5.40
C PRO A 82 -0.93 -20.25 -3.92
N GLU A 83 0.18 -20.87 -3.53
CA GLU A 83 0.73 -20.87 -2.17
C GLU A 83 1.10 -19.47 -1.65
N MET A 84 1.31 -18.48 -2.52
CA MET A 84 1.60 -17.10 -2.12
C MET A 84 0.38 -16.35 -1.59
N LEU A 85 -0.84 -16.85 -1.85
CA LEU A 85 -2.09 -16.13 -1.55
C LEU A 85 -2.22 -15.80 -0.06
N GLY A 86 -1.89 -16.74 0.83
CA GLY A 86 -1.96 -16.52 2.27
C GLY A 86 -1.04 -15.41 2.75
N GLU A 87 0.22 -15.41 2.30
CA GLU A 87 1.22 -14.40 2.69
C GLU A 87 0.85 -13.01 2.16
N ILE A 88 0.29 -12.91 0.96
CA ILE A 88 -0.18 -11.62 0.40
C ILE A 88 -1.38 -11.07 1.16
N ILE A 89 -2.35 -11.91 1.52
CA ILE A 89 -3.51 -11.47 2.30
C ILE A 89 -3.06 -10.96 3.67
N GLU A 90 -2.14 -11.66 4.34
CA GLU A 90 -1.59 -11.19 5.62
C GLU A 90 -0.81 -9.86 5.48
N TYR A 91 -0.06 -9.68 4.38
CA TYR A 91 0.57 -8.41 4.05
C TYR A 91 -0.45 -7.27 3.87
N LEU A 92 -1.56 -7.52 3.15
CA LEU A 92 -2.60 -6.52 2.91
C LEU A 92 -3.37 -6.19 4.19
N ARG A 93 -3.73 -7.20 5.00
CA ARG A 93 -4.29 -7.03 6.36
C ARG A 93 -3.41 -6.14 7.24
N ALA A 94 -2.10 -6.38 7.21
CA ALA A 94 -1.15 -5.55 7.94
C ALA A 94 -1.06 -4.12 7.37
N SER A 95 -1.18 -3.96 6.05
CA SER A 95 -1.28 -2.66 5.40
C SER A 95 -2.52 -1.89 5.84
N HIS A 96 -3.70 -2.54 5.88
CA HIS A 96 -4.96 -1.95 6.36
C HIS A 96 -4.83 -1.41 7.79
N ARG A 97 -4.29 -2.22 8.71
CA ARG A 97 -4.01 -1.80 10.09
C ARG A 97 -3.04 -0.61 10.14
N TYR A 98 -1.98 -0.65 9.35
CA TYR A 98 -1.02 0.45 9.27
C TYR A 98 -1.68 1.76 8.82
N TYR A 99 -2.54 1.73 7.81
CA TYR A 99 -3.27 2.92 7.37
C TYR A 99 -4.24 3.41 8.45
N ALA A 100 -5.08 2.52 8.97
CA ALA A 100 -6.15 2.83 9.91
C ALA A 100 -5.62 3.36 11.25
N GLU A 101 -4.57 2.75 11.78
CA GLU A 101 -4.08 3.04 13.13
C GLU A 101 -2.92 4.05 13.14
N HIS A 102 -2.21 4.23 12.02
CA HIS A 102 -1.01 5.07 11.97
C HIS A 102 -1.12 6.19 10.94
N MET A 103 -1.11 5.90 9.64
CA MET A 103 -0.96 6.94 8.62
C MET A 103 -2.12 7.94 8.58
N LEU A 104 -3.37 7.46 8.68
CA LEU A 104 -4.56 8.30 8.68
C LEU A 104 -4.61 9.16 9.96
N PRO A 105 -4.52 8.61 11.19
CA PRO A 105 -4.47 9.43 12.41
C PRO A 105 -3.29 10.41 12.44
N HIS A 106 -2.12 10.01 11.97
CA HIS A 106 -0.93 10.86 11.94
C HIS A 106 -1.11 12.05 10.99
N THR A 107 -1.69 11.83 9.82
CA THR A 107 -2.00 12.89 8.86
C THR A 107 -3.11 13.80 9.41
N ALA A 108 -4.13 13.24 10.08
CA ALA A 108 -5.17 14.01 10.78
C ALA A 108 -4.57 14.94 11.83
N ALA A 109 -3.61 14.47 12.63
CA ALA A 109 -2.94 15.29 13.65
C ALA A 109 -2.16 16.48 13.04
N HIS A 110 -1.63 16.33 11.82
CA HIS A 110 -0.99 17.43 11.09
C HIS A 110 -2.02 18.39 10.50
N LEU A 111 -3.14 17.86 9.99
CA LEU A 111 -4.26 18.68 9.55
C LEU A 111 -4.77 19.56 10.68
N GLU A 112 -4.98 19.00 11.89
CA GLU A 112 -5.45 19.77 13.05
C GLU A 112 -4.54 20.95 13.42
N LYS A 113 -3.22 20.83 13.21
CA LYS A 113 -2.29 21.97 13.39
C LYS A 113 -2.52 23.04 12.33
N ILE A 114 -2.75 22.65 11.07
CA ILE A 114 -3.10 23.58 9.99
C ILE A 114 -4.42 24.29 10.28
N LEU A 115 -5.43 23.56 10.76
CA LEU A 115 -6.75 24.10 11.04
C LEU A 115 -6.74 25.24 12.08
N GLN A 116 -5.76 25.27 12.99
CA GLN A 116 -5.58 26.37 13.96
C GLN A 116 -5.31 27.73 13.29
N HIS A 117 -4.91 27.74 12.02
CA HIS A 117 -4.65 28.94 11.22
C HIS A 117 -5.77 29.26 10.23
N CYS A 118 -6.84 28.47 10.18
CA CYS A 118 -7.98 28.66 9.29
C CYS A 118 -9.12 29.42 10.00
N ASP A 119 -9.99 30.08 9.23
CA ASP A 119 -11.28 30.54 9.73
C ASP A 119 -12.23 29.36 10.04
N THR A 120 -13.28 29.60 10.82
CA THR A 120 -14.23 28.55 11.27
C THR A 120 -14.87 27.76 10.13
N LEU A 121 -15.18 28.42 9.00
CA LEU A 121 -15.78 27.75 7.85
C LEU A 121 -14.76 26.80 7.21
N SER A 122 -13.57 27.31 6.90
CA SER A 122 -12.46 26.54 6.33
C SER A 122 -12.09 25.35 7.22
N GLN A 123 -12.05 25.54 8.54
CA GLN A 123 -11.83 24.45 9.49
C GLN A 123 -12.87 23.34 9.35
N SER A 124 -14.15 23.69 9.37
CA SER A 124 -15.25 22.73 9.30
C SER A 124 -15.26 21.94 7.99
N VAL A 125 -14.95 22.62 6.88
CA VAL A 125 -14.96 22.05 5.53
C VAL A 125 -13.79 21.09 5.35
N LEU A 126 -12.56 21.53 5.68
CA LEU A 126 -11.37 20.70 5.54
C LEU A 126 -11.42 19.46 6.43
N ARG A 127 -11.86 19.62 7.68
CA ARG A 127 -12.04 18.47 8.60
C ARG A 127 -13.04 17.48 8.03
N ARG A 128 -14.20 17.95 7.57
CA ARG A 128 -15.21 17.07 6.98
C ARG A 128 -14.69 16.32 5.75
N PHE A 129 -13.98 17.00 4.84
CA PHE A 129 -13.42 16.32 3.67
C PHE A 129 -12.42 15.23 4.05
N TYR A 130 -11.58 15.49 5.06
CA TYR A 130 -10.62 14.50 5.54
C TYR A 130 -11.29 13.33 6.28
N ASP A 131 -12.33 13.61 7.08
CA ASP A 131 -13.13 12.59 7.77
C ASP A 131 -13.88 11.69 6.78
N ASP A 132 -14.48 12.30 5.74
CA ASP A 132 -15.19 11.58 4.69
C ASP A 132 -14.22 10.73 3.86
N TYR A 133 -13.02 11.24 3.56
CA TYR A 133 -11.94 10.47 2.92
C TYR A 133 -11.48 9.30 3.78
N THR A 134 -11.23 9.53 5.07
CA THR A 134 -10.80 8.49 6.02
C THR A 134 -11.86 7.39 6.11
N ARG A 135 -13.14 7.77 6.25
CA ARG A 135 -14.25 6.82 6.30
C ARG A 135 -14.32 5.97 5.03
N TYR A 136 -14.19 6.60 3.86
CA TYR A 136 -14.19 5.89 2.58
C TYR A 136 -13.09 4.83 2.50
N ILE A 137 -11.86 5.17 2.89
CA ILE A 137 -10.73 4.22 2.88
C ILE A 137 -10.96 3.06 3.87
N ILE A 138 -11.45 3.35 5.08
CA ILE A 138 -11.75 2.33 6.08
C ILE A 138 -12.88 1.41 5.64
N ASP A 139 -13.93 1.95 5.03
CA ASP A 139 -15.05 1.17 4.51
C ASP A 139 -14.59 0.23 3.39
N HIS A 140 -13.69 0.69 2.51
CA HIS A 140 -13.06 -0.15 1.49
C HIS A 140 -12.30 -1.33 2.10
N PHE A 141 -11.37 -1.06 3.04
CA PHE A 141 -10.63 -2.15 3.71
C PHE A 141 -11.57 -3.14 4.39
N ASN A 142 -12.62 -2.66 5.07
CA ASN A 142 -13.60 -3.54 5.71
C ASN A 142 -14.38 -4.39 4.69
N GLU A 143 -14.61 -3.90 3.49
CA GLU A 143 -15.25 -4.65 2.41
C GLU A 143 -14.32 -5.76 1.88
N GLU A 144 -13.04 -5.45 1.69
CA GLU A 144 -12.03 -6.43 1.30
C GLU A 144 -11.84 -7.53 2.36
N GLU A 145 -11.76 -7.17 3.65
CA GLU A 145 -11.66 -8.16 4.74
C GLU A 145 -12.85 -9.12 4.73
N ARG A 146 -14.07 -8.59 4.54
CA ARG A 146 -15.30 -9.39 4.56
C ARG A 146 -15.47 -10.26 3.33
N ASN A 147 -15.11 -9.77 2.15
CA ASN A 147 -15.45 -10.42 0.88
C ASN A 147 -14.27 -11.12 0.21
N ILE A 148 -13.08 -10.53 0.28
CA ILE A 148 -11.89 -11.01 -0.42
C ILE A 148 -11.04 -11.88 0.51
N PHE A 149 -10.71 -11.37 1.69
CA PHE A 149 -9.77 -12.07 2.58
C PHE A 149 -10.44 -13.22 3.34
N SER A 150 -11.78 -13.23 3.39
CA SER A 150 -12.54 -14.37 3.90
C SER A 150 -12.38 -15.65 3.07
N ILE A 151 -11.83 -15.56 1.84
CA ILE A 151 -11.48 -16.73 1.01
C ILE A 151 -10.54 -17.68 1.77
N ILE A 152 -9.56 -17.15 2.50
CA ILE A 152 -8.63 -17.99 3.27
C ILE A 152 -9.20 -18.41 4.64
N ASP A 153 -10.11 -17.62 5.21
CA ASP A 153 -10.72 -17.92 6.51
C ASP A 153 -11.80 -19.03 6.38
N GLY A 154 -12.62 -18.98 5.32
CA GLY A 154 -13.65 -19.97 5.00
C GLY A 154 -13.10 -21.32 4.48
N CYS A 155 -11.81 -21.41 4.18
CA CYS A 155 -11.13 -22.67 3.91
C CYS A 155 -10.97 -23.55 5.16
N ALA A 156 -11.17 -23.02 6.38
CA ALA A 156 -11.10 -23.80 7.62
C ALA A 156 -12.42 -24.50 7.98
N GLU A 157 -13.56 -23.97 7.55
CA GLU A 157 -14.90 -24.47 7.90
C GLU A 157 -15.78 -24.57 6.64
N GLY A 158 -15.52 -25.63 5.87
CA GLY A 158 -16.16 -26.02 4.61
C GLY A 158 -17.48 -25.35 4.20
N ASP A 159 -17.42 -24.47 3.20
CA ASP A 159 -18.08 -24.67 1.89
C ASP A 159 -17.49 -23.67 0.88
N ALA A 160 -16.41 -24.05 0.19
CA ALA A 160 -15.74 -23.22 -0.82
C ALA A 160 -16.60 -22.93 -2.08
N ARG A 161 -17.87 -23.36 -2.10
CA ARG A 161 -18.74 -23.41 -3.27
C ARG A 161 -19.67 -22.21 -3.43
N GLU A 162 -19.81 -21.36 -2.40
CA GLU A 162 -20.63 -20.13 -2.45
C GLU A 162 -19.81 -18.84 -2.47
N CYS A 163 -18.50 -18.89 -2.75
CA CYS A 163 -17.74 -17.68 -3.07
C CYS A 163 -18.14 -17.20 -4.49
N ASN A 164 -19.30 -16.55 -4.58
CA ASN A 164 -19.81 -15.95 -5.80
C ASN A 164 -18.94 -14.71 -6.09
N CYS A 165 -17.86 -14.94 -6.82
CA CYS A 165 -16.78 -14.00 -7.09
C CYS A 165 -17.22 -12.82 -7.99
N ASN A 166 -18.04 -11.92 -7.44
CA ASN A 166 -18.09 -10.51 -7.86
C ASN A 166 -16.92 -9.71 -7.25
N LEU A 167 -15.91 -10.41 -6.71
CA LEU A 167 -14.69 -9.89 -6.10
C LEU A 167 -13.95 -8.84 -6.94
N PHE A 168 -14.17 -8.83 -8.25
CA PHE A 168 -13.43 -8.02 -9.21
C PHE A 168 -14.15 -6.76 -9.68
N ASP A 169 -15.36 -6.52 -9.17
CA ASP A 169 -16.12 -5.28 -9.44
C ASP A 169 -15.82 -4.17 -8.43
N MET A 170 -14.92 -4.41 -7.45
CA MET A 170 -14.40 -3.38 -6.54
C MET A 170 -13.57 -2.37 -7.35
N PRO A 171 -14.03 -1.11 -7.50
CA PRO A 171 -13.34 -0.12 -8.29
C PRO A 171 -12.15 0.44 -7.48
N HIS A 172 -11.01 -0.25 -7.45
CA HIS A 172 -9.76 0.31 -6.86
C HIS A 172 -9.29 1.61 -7.56
N ALA A 173 -9.83 1.87 -8.76
CA ALA A 173 -9.70 3.17 -9.44
C ALA A 173 -10.18 4.34 -8.55
N ASP A 174 -11.16 4.10 -7.66
CA ASP A 174 -11.72 5.13 -6.80
C ASP A 174 -10.75 5.54 -5.66
N ILE A 175 -9.88 4.65 -5.16
CA ILE A 175 -8.93 5.01 -4.08
C ILE A 175 -7.85 5.98 -4.56
N ASP A 176 -7.24 5.71 -5.72
CA ASP A 176 -6.19 6.60 -6.28
C ASP A 176 -6.80 7.97 -6.58
N ASP A 177 -7.97 8.01 -7.24
CA ASP A 177 -8.69 9.25 -7.54
C ASP A 177 -9.05 10.03 -6.26
N ARG A 178 -9.64 9.37 -5.25
CA ARG A 178 -9.96 10.00 -3.95
C ARG A 178 -8.71 10.52 -3.24
N SER A 179 -7.60 9.79 -3.32
CA SER A 179 -6.33 10.17 -2.70
C SER A 179 -5.67 11.36 -3.42
N ASN A 180 -5.80 11.44 -4.75
CA ASN A 180 -5.39 12.60 -5.53
C ASN A 180 -6.26 13.84 -5.24
N ASP A 181 -7.57 13.64 -5.11
CA ASP A 181 -8.54 14.69 -4.80
C ASP A 181 -8.26 15.31 -3.42
N ILE A 182 -8.11 14.49 -2.37
CA ILE A 182 -7.85 15.01 -1.02
C ILE A 182 -6.50 15.72 -0.93
N ALA A 183 -5.46 15.20 -1.58
CA ALA A 183 -4.15 15.83 -1.62
C ALA A 183 -4.18 17.19 -2.35
N SER A 184 -4.93 17.26 -3.46
CA SER A 184 -5.14 18.50 -4.21
C SER A 184 -5.97 19.50 -3.43
N LEU A 185 -7.01 19.04 -2.74
CA LEU A 185 -7.88 19.86 -1.90
C LEU A 185 -7.10 20.46 -0.74
N ILE A 186 -6.30 19.66 -0.03
CA ILE A 186 -5.46 20.16 1.05
C ILE A 186 -4.46 21.19 0.52
N PHE A 187 -3.71 20.88 -0.54
CA PHE A 187 -2.73 21.81 -1.11
C PHE A 187 -3.32 23.17 -1.48
N LYS A 188 -4.50 23.18 -2.13
CA LYS A 188 -5.16 24.41 -2.59
C LYS A 188 -5.74 25.26 -1.45
N ASN A 189 -5.95 24.69 -0.27
CA ASN A 189 -6.64 25.33 0.85
C ASN A 189 -5.75 25.52 2.09
N LEU A 190 -4.43 25.38 1.96
CA LEU A 190 -3.51 25.70 3.06
C LEU A 190 -3.53 27.22 3.34
N PRO A 191 -3.75 27.67 4.59
CA PRO A 191 -3.82 29.09 4.94
C PRO A 191 -2.44 29.75 4.82
N GLU A 192 -2.39 31.00 4.36
CA GLU A 192 -1.14 31.75 4.21
C GLU A 192 -0.51 32.10 5.56
N GLU A 193 -1.34 32.24 6.59
CA GLU A 193 -1.00 32.56 7.97
C GLU A 193 -0.28 31.41 8.69
N ALA A 194 -0.41 30.17 8.21
CA ALA A 194 0.32 29.05 8.77
C ALA A 194 1.83 29.13 8.43
N PRO A 195 2.72 28.80 9.37
CA PRO A 195 4.14 28.70 9.09
C PRO A 195 4.44 27.82 7.87
N THR A 196 5.36 28.24 7.01
CA THR A 196 5.74 27.47 5.81
C THR A 196 6.19 26.05 6.16
N SER A 197 6.92 25.87 7.26
CA SER A 197 7.32 24.54 7.74
C SER A 197 6.12 23.63 7.99
N LEU A 198 5.07 24.15 8.64
CA LEU A 198 3.86 23.38 8.94
C LEU A 198 3.11 23.00 7.65
N ARG A 199 3.03 23.93 6.69
CA ARG A 199 2.47 23.68 5.37
C ARG A 199 3.24 22.60 4.61
N CYS A 200 4.56 22.69 4.58
CA CYS A 200 5.42 21.67 3.97
C CYS A 200 5.23 20.30 4.63
N THR A 201 5.26 20.22 5.96
CA THR A 201 5.04 18.95 6.69
C THR A 201 3.66 18.35 6.40
N MET A 202 2.59 19.17 6.32
CA MET A 202 1.27 18.66 5.93
C MET A 202 1.30 18.04 4.52
N LEU A 203 1.97 18.69 3.57
CA LEU A 203 2.09 18.21 2.20
C LEU A 203 2.93 16.93 2.11
N GLU A 204 4.03 16.85 2.86
CA GLU A 204 4.85 15.64 2.97
C GLU A 204 4.00 14.44 3.43
N HIS A 205 3.19 14.62 4.48
CA HIS A 205 2.35 13.53 5.00
C HIS A 205 1.21 13.13 4.06
N ILE A 206 0.48 14.08 3.47
CA ILE A 206 -0.63 13.73 2.57
C ILE A 206 -0.14 13.09 1.28
N TYR A 207 1.01 13.53 0.73
CA TYR A 207 1.61 12.88 -0.43
C TYR A 207 2.19 11.51 -0.09
N ALA A 208 2.82 11.35 1.07
CA ALA A 208 3.28 10.04 1.53
C ALA A 208 2.10 9.06 1.65
N LEU A 209 0.97 9.47 2.25
CA LEU A 209 -0.24 8.65 2.34
C LEU A 209 -0.79 8.29 0.96
N ARG A 210 -0.97 9.28 0.08
CA ARG A 210 -1.47 9.07 -1.29
C ARG A 210 -0.60 8.09 -2.08
N ASP A 211 0.71 8.35 -2.12
CA ASP A 211 1.63 7.57 -2.95
C ASP A 211 1.75 6.13 -2.43
N ASP A 212 1.61 5.95 -1.13
CA ASP A 212 1.70 4.63 -0.50
C ASP A 212 0.39 3.83 -0.65
N LEU A 213 -0.79 4.46 -0.54
CA LEU A 213 -2.07 3.84 -0.93
C LEU A 213 -2.10 3.42 -2.40
N ARG A 214 -1.50 4.22 -3.29
CA ARG A 214 -1.37 3.86 -4.70
C ARG A 214 -0.52 2.60 -4.91
N ARG A 215 0.53 2.39 -4.10
CA ARG A 215 1.33 1.15 -4.13
C ARG A 215 0.52 -0.03 -3.62
N HIS A 216 -0.29 0.17 -2.58
CA HIS A 216 -1.21 -0.84 -2.08
C HIS A 216 -2.23 -1.29 -3.14
N SER A 217 -2.90 -0.34 -3.81
CA SER A 217 -3.81 -0.65 -4.92
C SER A 217 -3.12 -1.36 -6.09
N ASN A 218 -1.84 -1.07 -6.37
CA ASN A 218 -1.08 -1.83 -7.36
C ASN A 218 -0.87 -3.29 -6.92
N VAL A 219 -0.59 -3.54 -5.64
CA VAL A 219 -0.46 -4.91 -5.10
C VAL A 219 -1.79 -5.66 -5.24
N GLU A 220 -2.92 -5.05 -4.90
CA GLU A 220 -4.25 -5.64 -5.14
C GLU A 220 -4.47 -5.99 -6.61
N MET A 221 -4.26 -5.00 -7.49
CA MET A 221 -4.61 -5.12 -8.91
C MET A 221 -3.72 -6.09 -9.67
N TYR A 222 -2.42 -6.08 -9.40
CA TYR A 222 -1.43 -6.76 -10.23
C TYR A 222 -0.77 -7.98 -9.57
N LEU A 223 -1.02 -8.21 -8.27
CA LEU A 223 -0.52 -9.38 -7.56
C LEU A 223 -1.68 -10.20 -6.99
N LEU A 224 -2.50 -9.64 -6.10
CA LEU A 224 -3.61 -10.37 -5.45
C LEU A 224 -4.65 -10.86 -6.47
N ARG A 225 -5.18 -9.96 -7.31
CA ARG A 225 -6.24 -10.30 -8.27
C ARG A 225 -5.85 -11.44 -9.21
N PRO A 226 -4.69 -11.41 -9.89
CA PRO A 226 -4.21 -12.55 -10.67
C PRO A 226 -4.04 -13.84 -9.86
N LEU A 227 -3.61 -13.77 -8.61
CA LEU A 227 -3.47 -14.95 -7.76
C LEU A 227 -4.80 -15.57 -7.36
N ILE A 228 -5.83 -14.76 -7.08
CA ILE A 228 -7.19 -15.24 -6.84
C ILE A 228 -7.74 -15.95 -8.08
N GLU A 229 -7.49 -15.41 -9.28
CA GLU A 229 -7.87 -16.06 -10.55
C GLU A 229 -7.19 -17.43 -10.71
N ILE A 230 -5.88 -17.53 -10.44
CA ILE A 230 -5.13 -18.79 -10.51
C ILE A 230 -5.64 -19.79 -9.45
N TYR A 231 -5.83 -19.34 -8.21
CA TYR A 231 -6.30 -20.15 -7.09
C TYR A 231 -7.70 -20.74 -7.34
N SER A 232 -8.62 -19.91 -7.86
CA SER A 232 -9.99 -20.32 -8.19
C SER A 232 -10.04 -21.36 -9.31
N ASN A 233 -9.11 -21.29 -10.27
CA ASN A 233 -9.00 -22.28 -11.34
C ASN A 233 -8.34 -23.59 -10.89
N THR A 234 -7.51 -23.57 -9.84
CA THR A 234 -6.81 -24.75 -9.32
C THR A 234 -7.69 -25.57 -8.36
N THR A 235 -8.67 -24.93 -7.73
CA THR A 235 -9.57 -25.55 -6.73
C THR A 235 -10.90 -26.06 -7.33
N ARG A 236 -11.07 -25.91 -8.65
CA ARG A 236 -12.17 -26.52 -9.44
C ARG A 236 -11.79 -27.89 -9.96
#